data_AF-A0A429DTL5-F1
#
_entry.id   AF-A0A429DTL5-F1
#
_cell.length_a   1.000
_cell.length_b   1.000
_cell.length_c   1.000
_cell.angle_alpha   90.00
_cell.angle_beta   90.00
_cell.angle_gamma   90.00
#
_symmetry.space_group_name_H-M   'P 1'
#
loop_
_entity.id
_entity.type
_entity.pdbx_description
1 polymer ?
#
loop_
_entity_poly.entity_id
_entity_poly.type
_entity_poly.pdbx_seq_one_letter_code
_entity_poly.pdbx_strand_id
1 'polypeptide(L)'
;MTRTALPRAGAVLVLLLLVLVVVRLPWIGDLGMHAATLERLRHDLLHPGNPLVDADTPSPYYTPWTVPLGWVAGVSGFSVFTVLRIGAVVALAVLVTGVWRYARTLSARPSVPPLALLCLVLLWGTTEFSWSGFLGLHSLALTVAYPSVFALGLAFHLWAWLARADGWGCWLG
;
A
#
# COMPACT_ATOMS: atom_id res chain seq x y z
N MET A 1 21.28 14.62 -20.78
CA MET A 1 20.49 13.73 -19.90
C MET A 1 20.03 12.52 -20.72
N THR A 2 20.25 11.30 -20.26
CA THR A 2 19.73 10.10 -20.92
C THR A 2 18.20 10.11 -20.88
N ARG A 3 17.52 9.58 -21.91
CA ARG A 3 16.03 9.54 -22.01
C ARG A 3 15.34 8.84 -20.82
N THR A 4 16.10 8.18 -19.95
CA THR A 4 15.63 7.51 -18.73
C THR A 4 15.83 8.32 -17.45
N ALA A 5 16.68 9.34 -17.45
CA ALA A 5 17.03 10.09 -16.25
C ALA A 5 15.84 10.87 -15.68
N LEU A 6 15.07 11.54 -16.55
CA LEU A 6 13.96 12.39 -16.13
C LEU A 6 12.79 11.60 -15.50
N PRO A 7 12.27 10.50 -16.11
CA PRO A 7 11.22 9.71 -15.47
C PRO A 7 11.67 9.10 -14.14
N ARG A 8 12.93 8.66 -14.04
CA ARG A 8 13.48 8.11 -12.79
C ARG A 8 13.57 9.16 -11.70
N ALA A 9 14.09 10.36 -12.03
CA ALA A 9 14.17 11.46 -11.07
C ALA A 9 12.77 11.87 -10.57
N GLY A 10 11.78 11.96 -11.47
CA GLY A 10 10.39 12.24 -11.11
C GLY A 10 9.81 11.16 -10.18
N ALA A 11 9.98 9.89 -10.50
CA ALA A 11 9.50 8.79 -9.67
C ALA A 11 10.17 8.77 -8.28
N VAL A 12 11.49 9.04 -8.22
CA VAL A 12 12.23 9.17 -6.96
C VAL A 12 11.70 10.34 -6.14
N LEU A 13 11.47 11.50 -6.75
CA LEU A 13 10.93 12.66 -6.05
C LEU A 13 9.56 12.36 -5.45
N VAL A 14 8.64 11.77 -6.23
CA VAL A 14 7.31 11.40 -5.73
C VAL A 14 7.41 10.39 -4.59
N LEU A 15 8.29 9.39 -4.72
CA LEU A 15 8.51 8.41 -3.66
C LEU A 15 9.05 9.06 -2.38
N LEU A 16 10.00 9.98 -2.49
CA LEU A 16 10.53 10.73 -1.36
C LEU A 16 9.42 11.54 -0.67
N LEU A 17 8.56 12.21 -1.43
CA LEU A 17 7.42 12.95 -0.88
C LEU A 17 6.45 12.01 -0.14
N LEU A 18 6.15 10.83 -0.71
CA LEU A 18 5.29 9.83 -0.03
C LEU A 18 5.94 9.29 1.25
N VAL A 19 7.25 9.05 1.25
CA VAL A 19 7.98 8.65 2.47
C VAL A 19 7.94 9.74 3.54
N LEU A 20 8.04 11.02 3.15
CA LEU A 20 7.88 12.13 4.10
C LEU A 20 6.47 12.18 4.70
N VAL A 21 5.42 11.86 3.92
CA VAL A 21 4.06 11.72 4.44
C VAL A 21 3.98 10.61 5.48
N VAL A 22 4.64 9.47 5.25
CA VAL A 22 4.68 8.36 6.21
C VAL A 22 5.26 8.79 7.57
N VAL A 23 6.22 9.72 7.61
CA VAL A 23 6.78 10.20 8.90
C VAL A 23 5.70 10.84 9.78
N ARG A 24 4.77 11.58 9.17
CA ARG A 24 3.73 12.28 9.93
C ARG A 24 2.44 11.49 10.08
N LEU A 25 2.05 10.71 9.07
CA LEU A 25 0.73 10.08 8.88
C LEU A 25 -0.44 11.02 9.24
N PRO A 26 -1.28 11.41 8.28
CA PRO A 26 -2.34 12.37 8.55
C PRO A 26 -3.39 11.78 9.49
N TRP A 27 -3.65 12.46 10.62
CA TRP A 27 -4.68 12.07 11.59
C TRP A 27 -6.08 12.46 11.10
N ILE A 28 -6.53 11.80 10.04
CA ILE A 28 -7.84 12.01 9.40
C ILE A 28 -8.32 10.70 8.76
N GLY A 29 -9.61 10.61 8.45
CA GLY A 29 -10.23 9.42 7.88
C GLY A 29 -10.09 8.21 8.80
N ASP A 30 -9.88 7.03 8.22
CA ASP A 30 -9.85 5.76 8.95
C ASP A 30 -8.52 5.46 9.68
N LEU A 31 -7.57 6.39 9.77
CA LEU A 31 -6.28 6.12 10.43
C LEU A 31 -6.49 5.73 11.90
N GLY A 32 -7.42 6.40 12.59
CA GLY A 32 -7.81 6.06 13.96
C GLY A 32 -8.41 4.65 14.06
N MET A 33 -9.20 4.23 13.07
CA MET A 33 -9.76 2.87 13.01
C MET A 33 -8.67 1.81 12.83
N HIS A 34 -7.69 2.05 11.97
CA HIS A 34 -6.55 1.15 11.82
C HIS A 34 -5.69 1.10 13.09
N ALA A 35 -5.49 2.23 13.77
CA ALA A 35 -4.78 2.27 15.04
C ALA A 35 -5.52 1.49 16.15
N ALA A 36 -6.83 1.68 16.30
CA ALA A 36 -7.66 0.93 17.24
C ALA A 36 -7.66 -0.58 16.94
N THR A 37 -7.65 -0.95 15.65
CA THR A 37 -7.55 -2.35 15.21
C THR A 37 -6.23 -2.99 15.66
N LEU A 38 -5.10 -2.32 15.41
CA LEU A 38 -3.80 -2.78 15.86
C LEU A 38 -3.70 -2.80 17.39
N GLU A 39 -4.30 -1.82 18.06
CA GLU A 39 -4.35 -1.73 19.51
C GLU A 39 -5.07 -2.93 20.12
N ARG A 40 -6.19 -3.37 19.54
CA ARG A 40 -6.90 -4.57 20.00
C ARG A 40 -6.06 -5.83 19.77
N LEU A 41 -5.54 -5.99 18.56
CA LEU A 41 -4.69 -7.14 18.18
C LEU A 41 -3.40 -7.24 18.99
N ARG A 42 -2.82 -6.12 19.42
CA ARG A 42 -1.59 -6.14 20.23
C ARG A 42 -1.84 -6.77 21.62
N HIS A 43 -3.07 -6.67 22.14
CA HIS A 43 -3.43 -7.19 23.46
C HIS A 43 -3.91 -8.65 23.37
N ASP A 44 -4.75 -8.98 22.39
CA ASP A 44 -5.20 -10.34 22.13
C ASP A 44 -5.39 -10.57 20.63
N LEU A 45 -4.65 -11.52 20.05
CA LEU A 45 -4.74 -11.87 18.63
C LEU A 45 -5.89 -12.82 18.31
N LEU A 46 -6.32 -13.63 19.28
CA LEU A 46 -7.33 -14.66 19.09
C LEU A 46 -8.73 -14.11 19.34
N HIS A 47 -8.86 -13.25 20.35
CA HIS A 47 -10.14 -12.63 20.75
C HIS A 47 -10.02 -11.10 20.91
N PRO A 48 -9.65 -10.35 19.85
CA PRO A 48 -9.45 -8.91 19.94
C PRO A 48 -10.75 -8.12 20.22
N GLY A 49 -11.94 -8.73 20.08
CA GLY A 49 -13.24 -8.04 20.14
C GLY A 49 -13.48 -7.16 18.91
N ASN A 50 -14.42 -6.21 18.95
CA ASN A 50 -14.64 -5.26 17.86
C ASN A 50 -13.85 -3.94 18.10
N PRO A 51 -13.12 -3.39 17.12
CA PRO A 51 -12.35 -2.17 17.32
C PRO A 51 -13.20 -0.88 17.27
N LEU A 52 -14.45 -0.95 16.76
CA LEU A 52 -15.35 0.20 16.60
C LEU A 52 -16.35 0.33 17.76
N VAL A 53 -16.84 -0.80 18.26
CA VAL A 53 -17.89 -0.87 19.28
C VAL A 53 -17.47 -1.78 20.42
N ASP A 54 -17.93 -1.51 21.63
CA ASP A 54 -17.67 -2.36 22.79
C ASP A 54 -18.62 -3.57 22.80
N ALA A 55 -18.41 -4.47 21.84
CA ALA A 55 -19.17 -5.70 21.68
C ALA A 55 -18.27 -6.82 21.14
N ASP A 56 -18.54 -8.04 21.58
CA ASP A 56 -17.85 -9.24 21.08
C ASP A 56 -18.45 -9.67 19.74
N THR A 57 -18.05 -8.98 18.68
CA THR A 57 -18.52 -9.21 17.32
C THR A 57 -17.36 -9.20 16.33
N PRO A 58 -17.43 -9.98 15.23
CA PRO A 58 -16.43 -9.92 14.17
C PRO A 58 -16.29 -8.51 13.59
N SER A 59 -15.09 -8.20 13.08
CA SER A 59 -14.82 -6.92 12.42
C SER A 59 -14.14 -7.11 11.07
N PRO A 60 -14.56 -6.39 10.02
CA PRO A 60 -13.89 -6.43 8.71
C PRO A 60 -12.48 -5.81 8.74
N TYR A 61 -12.11 -5.12 9.83
CA TYR A 61 -10.78 -4.53 9.99
C TYR A 61 -9.70 -5.55 10.35
N TYR A 62 -10.08 -6.76 10.77
CA TYR A 62 -9.15 -7.88 10.91
C TYR A 62 -8.90 -8.52 9.55
N THR A 63 -7.74 -8.23 8.99
CA THR A 63 -7.33 -8.63 7.64
C THR A 63 -6.00 -9.37 7.72
N PRO A 64 -5.63 -10.15 6.68
CA PRO A 64 -4.29 -10.73 6.58
C PRO A 64 -3.15 -9.71 6.65
N TRP A 65 -3.43 -8.41 6.48
CA TRP A 65 -2.47 -7.33 6.64
C TRP A 65 -2.42 -6.76 8.07
N THR A 66 -3.56 -6.57 8.72
CA THR A 66 -3.60 -5.95 10.06
C THR A 66 -3.19 -6.90 11.17
N VAL A 67 -3.46 -8.21 11.04
CA VAL A 67 -3.03 -9.24 12.01
C VAL A 67 -1.52 -9.27 12.25
N PRO A 68 -0.64 -9.39 11.23
CA PRO A 68 0.81 -9.39 11.46
C PRO A 68 1.30 -8.05 12.02
N LEU A 69 0.69 -6.92 11.65
CA LEU A 69 1.03 -5.62 12.24
C LEU A 69 0.67 -5.56 13.73
N GLY A 70 -0.52 -6.04 14.10
CA GLY A 70 -0.92 -6.15 15.52
C GLY A 70 0.02 -7.05 16.33
N TRP A 71 0.42 -8.20 15.77
CA TRP A 71 1.42 -9.07 16.39
C TRP A 71 2.77 -8.35 16.56
N VAL A 72 3.26 -7.64 15.53
CA VAL A 72 4.48 -6.82 15.62
C VAL A 72 4.37 -5.78 16.74
N ALA A 73 3.23 -5.10 16.86
CA ALA A 73 3.00 -4.14 17.95
C ALA A 73 3.11 -4.81 19.33
N GLY A 74 2.53 -6.01 19.49
CA GLY A 74 2.57 -6.78 20.73
C GLY A 74 4.00 -7.23 21.11
N VAL A 75 4.77 -7.77 20.16
CA VAL A 75 6.11 -8.33 20.47
C VAL A 75 7.22 -7.28 20.52
N SER A 76 7.08 -6.15 19.83
CA SER A 76 8.10 -5.09 19.81
C SER A 76 7.91 -4.05 20.92
N GLY A 77 6.70 -3.93 21.48
CA GLY A 77 6.34 -2.84 22.38
C GLY A 77 6.27 -1.47 21.69
N PHE A 78 6.39 -1.40 20.36
CA PHE A 78 6.23 -0.15 19.63
C PHE A 78 4.79 0.38 19.72
N SER A 79 4.65 1.70 19.68
CA SER A 79 3.33 2.31 19.54
C SER A 79 2.68 1.88 18.22
N VAL A 80 1.36 1.72 18.21
CA VAL A 80 0.61 1.32 17.01
C VAL A 80 0.86 2.27 15.84
N PHE A 81 1.09 3.56 16.09
CA PHE A 81 1.49 4.52 15.05
C PHE A 81 2.83 4.22 14.44
N THR A 82 3.82 3.83 15.24
CA THR A 82 5.13 3.44 14.73
C THR A 82 5.01 2.22 13.83
N VAL A 83 4.19 1.24 14.25
CA VAL A 83 3.92 0.05 13.44
C VAL A 83 3.17 0.39 12.16
N LEU A 84 2.18 1.30 12.18
CA LEU A 84 1.49 1.77 10.98
C LEU A 84 2.45 2.49 10.01
N ARG A 85 3.43 3.25 10.51
CA ARG A 85 4.46 3.87 9.67
C ARG A 85 5.35 2.82 9.00
N ILE A 86 5.78 1.81 9.75
CA ILE A 86 6.55 0.67 9.20
C ILE A 86 5.71 -0.05 8.15
N GLY A 87 4.45 -0.35 8.46
CA GLY A 87 3.49 -0.95 7.54
C GLY A 87 3.33 -0.13 6.26
N ALA A 88 3.21 1.19 6.36
CA ALA A 88 3.10 2.08 5.22
C ALA A 88 4.35 2.03 4.31
N VAL A 89 5.56 1.99 4.89
CA VAL A 89 6.81 1.81 4.12
C VAL A 89 6.80 0.47 3.40
N VAL A 90 6.41 -0.61 4.09
CA VAL A 90 6.34 -1.95 3.51
C VAL A 90 5.30 -2.01 2.39
N ALA A 91 4.09 -1.51 2.61
CA ALA A 91 3.03 -1.46 1.61
C ALA A 91 3.44 -0.66 0.37
N LEU A 92 4.07 0.50 0.58
CA LEU A 92 4.58 1.33 -0.51
C LEU A 92 5.71 0.63 -1.29
N ALA A 93 6.63 -0.05 -0.61
CA ALA A 93 7.67 -0.84 -1.27
C ALA A 93 7.07 -1.99 -2.10
N VAL A 94 6.07 -2.70 -1.56
CA VAL A 94 5.36 -3.76 -2.27
C VAL A 94 4.62 -3.21 -3.49
N LEU A 95 3.96 -2.07 -3.36
CA LEU A 95 3.30 -1.39 -4.49
C LEU A 95 4.31 -0.98 -5.56
N VAL A 96 5.37 -0.26 -5.20
CA VAL A 96 6.38 0.22 -6.15
C VAL A 96 7.03 -0.94 -6.88
N THR A 97 7.45 -1.98 -6.15
CA THR A 97 8.10 -3.15 -6.76
C THR A 97 7.13 -3.99 -7.59
N GLY A 98 5.86 -4.07 -7.19
CA GLY A 98 4.81 -4.77 -7.95
C GLY A 98 4.55 -4.07 -9.28
N VAL A 99 4.24 -2.77 -9.25
CA VAL A 99 4.04 -1.96 -10.46
C VAL A 99 5.26 -2.02 -11.36
N TRP A 100 6.46 -1.92 -10.78
CA TRP A 100 7.70 -2.01 -11.53
C TRP A 100 7.83 -3.34 -12.26
N ARG A 101 7.61 -4.46 -11.55
CA ARG A 101 7.70 -5.81 -12.12
C ARG A 101 6.67 -6.03 -13.21
N TYR A 102 5.43 -5.61 -13.00
CA TYR A 102 4.36 -5.74 -13.99
C TYR A 102 4.64 -4.87 -15.23
N ALA A 103 5.07 -3.63 -15.06
CA ALA A 103 5.45 -2.77 -16.17
C ALA A 103 6.59 -3.36 -17.03
N ARG A 104 7.49 -4.16 -16.42
CA ARG A 104 8.56 -4.88 -17.14
C ARG A 104 8.07 -6.08 -17.94
N THR A 105 6.90 -6.65 -17.63
CA THR A 105 6.31 -7.70 -18.48
C THR A 105 5.68 -7.12 -19.74
N LEU A 106 5.24 -5.86 -19.68
CA LEU A 106 4.62 -5.15 -20.82
C LEU A 106 5.65 -4.49 -21.75
N SER A 107 6.84 -4.16 -21.26
CA SER A 107 7.88 -3.55 -22.08
C SER A 107 9.30 -3.72 -21.55
N ALA A 108 10.23 -3.99 -22.46
CA ALA A 108 11.66 -4.00 -22.18
C ALA A 108 12.26 -2.59 -22.01
N ARG A 109 11.53 -1.52 -22.37
CA ARG A 109 12.05 -0.15 -22.32
C ARG A 109 12.31 0.29 -20.87
N PRO A 110 13.52 0.78 -20.53
CA PRO A 110 13.89 1.14 -19.15
C PRO A 110 13.13 2.35 -18.58
N SER A 111 12.44 3.14 -19.41
CA SER A 111 11.61 4.26 -18.98
C SER A 111 10.19 3.86 -18.58
N VAL A 112 9.72 2.65 -18.93
CA VAL A 112 8.32 2.26 -18.73
C VAL A 112 7.94 2.09 -17.25
N PRO A 113 8.72 1.42 -16.39
CA PRO A 113 8.37 1.32 -14.97
C PRO A 113 8.25 2.66 -14.22
N PRO A 114 9.22 3.61 -14.33
CA PRO A 114 9.06 4.90 -13.66
C PRO A 114 7.92 5.73 -14.26
N LEU A 115 7.67 5.64 -15.58
CA LEU A 115 6.49 6.29 -16.18
C LEU A 115 5.19 5.67 -15.69
N ALA A 116 5.11 4.34 -15.52
CA ALA A 116 3.93 3.68 -14.99
C ALA A 116 3.61 4.15 -13.56
N LEU A 117 4.63 4.27 -12.70
CA LEU A 117 4.46 4.82 -11.35
C LEU A 117 3.96 6.27 -11.38
N LEU A 118 4.55 7.12 -12.22
CA LEU A 118 4.12 8.52 -12.37
C LEU A 118 2.68 8.59 -12.90
N CYS A 119 2.34 7.80 -13.90
CA CYS A 119 0.99 7.77 -14.45
C CYS A 119 -0.02 7.30 -13.40
N LEU A 120 0.32 6.28 -12.60
CA LEU A 120 -0.55 5.71 -11.57
C LEU A 120 -0.96 6.73 -10.51
N VAL A 121 -0.09 7.70 -10.20
CA VAL A 121 -0.32 8.69 -9.14
C VAL A 121 -0.72 10.07 -9.66
N LEU A 122 -0.39 10.42 -10.91
CA LEU A 122 -0.62 11.76 -11.48
C LEU A 122 -1.81 11.84 -12.44
N LEU A 123 -2.24 10.73 -13.07
CA LEU A 123 -3.32 10.78 -14.07
C LEU A 123 -4.74 10.80 -13.48
N TRP A 124 -4.87 10.88 -12.15
CA TRP A 124 -6.16 11.05 -11.47
C TRP A 124 -6.71 12.48 -11.55
N GLY A 125 -5.96 13.42 -12.13
CA GLY A 125 -6.30 14.83 -12.16
C GLY A 125 -5.94 15.56 -10.87
N THR A 126 -6.43 16.79 -10.74
CA THR A 126 -6.15 17.68 -9.58
C THR A 126 -7.31 17.74 -8.59
N THR A 127 -8.45 17.12 -8.90
CA THR A 127 -9.60 17.04 -8.01
C THR A 127 -9.33 16.04 -6.88
N GLU A 128 -9.74 16.40 -5.68
CA GLU A 128 -9.56 15.55 -4.51
C GLU A 128 -10.47 14.32 -4.57
N PHE A 129 -9.88 13.16 -4.30
CA PHE A 129 -10.59 11.90 -4.12
C PHE A 129 -10.15 11.23 -2.81
N SER A 130 -10.80 11.54 -1.70
CA SER A 130 -10.39 11.05 -0.37
C SER A 130 -10.93 9.64 -0.06
N TRP A 131 -10.54 8.66 -0.88
CA TRP A 131 -10.95 7.26 -0.75
C TRP A 131 -9.79 6.29 -1.05
N SER A 132 -9.69 5.21 -0.27
CA SER A 132 -8.57 4.25 -0.29
C SER A 132 -8.49 3.36 -1.54
N GLY A 133 -9.52 3.40 -2.39
CA GLY A 133 -9.51 2.77 -3.72
C GLY A 133 -8.85 3.60 -4.81
N PHE A 134 -8.50 4.86 -4.53
CA PHE A 134 -7.80 5.75 -5.47
C PHE A 134 -6.33 5.91 -5.13
N LEU A 135 -5.51 6.10 -6.15
CA LEU A 135 -4.03 6.15 -6.04
C LEU A 135 -3.46 7.52 -6.40
N GLY A 136 -4.33 8.51 -6.60
CA GLY A 136 -3.91 9.89 -6.77
C GLY A 136 -3.05 10.32 -5.59
N LEU A 137 -2.12 11.25 -5.82
CA LEU A 137 -1.18 11.70 -4.78
C LEU A 137 -1.86 12.04 -3.45
N HIS A 138 -3.00 12.71 -3.49
CA HIS A 138 -3.77 13.06 -2.31
C HIS A 138 -4.33 11.81 -1.59
N SER A 139 -5.08 10.97 -2.32
CA SER A 139 -5.66 9.73 -1.79
C SER A 139 -4.61 8.82 -1.19
N LEU A 140 -3.49 8.64 -1.89
CA LEU A 140 -2.38 7.80 -1.45
C LEU A 140 -1.68 8.40 -0.22
N ALA A 141 -1.50 9.73 -0.15
CA ALA A 141 -0.95 10.37 1.03
C ALA A 141 -1.81 10.14 2.28
N LEU A 142 -3.14 10.12 2.13
CA LEU A 142 -4.06 9.80 3.22
C LEU A 142 -4.06 8.32 3.61
N THR A 143 -3.90 7.43 2.62
CA THR A 143 -4.23 6.00 2.77
C THR A 143 -3.01 5.08 2.68
N VAL A 144 -1.78 5.62 2.63
CA VAL A 144 -0.53 4.83 2.47
C VAL A 144 -0.35 3.73 3.52
N ALA A 145 -0.92 3.91 4.72
CA ALA A 145 -0.88 2.91 5.79
C ALA A 145 -2.00 1.86 5.72
N TYR A 146 -2.94 1.99 4.78
CA TYR A 146 -4.17 1.20 4.77
C TYR A 146 -3.97 -0.13 4.03
N PRO A 147 -4.78 -1.17 4.31
CA PRO A 147 -4.67 -2.46 3.66
C PRO A 147 -4.77 -2.42 2.13
N SER A 148 -5.49 -1.45 1.55
CA SER A 148 -5.69 -1.34 0.10
C SER A 148 -4.39 -1.16 -0.68
N VAL A 149 -3.44 -0.39 -0.14
CA VAL A 149 -2.14 -0.13 -0.80
C VAL A 149 -1.31 -1.40 -0.85
N PHE A 150 -1.27 -2.16 0.24
CA PHE A 150 -0.59 -3.45 0.29
C PHE A 150 -1.25 -4.47 -0.65
N ALA A 151 -2.58 -4.60 -0.59
CA ALA A 151 -3.35 -5.50 -1.44
C ALA A 151 -3.15 -5.22 -2.93
N LEU A 152 -3.16 -3.95 -3.33
CA LEU A 152 -2.90 -3.55 -4.71
C LEU A 152 -1.46 -3.90 -5.14
N GLY A 153 -0.48 -3.65 -4.27
CA GLY A 153 0.90 -4.03 -4.57
C GLY A 153 1.05 -5.53 -4.79
N LEU A 154 0.40 -6.35 -3.96
CA LEU A 154 0.33 -7.80 -4.17
C LEU A 154 -0.36 -8.16 -5.49
N ALA A 155 -1.45 -7.48 -5.86
CA ALA A 155 -2.12 -7.71 -7.14
C ALA A 155 -1.18 -7.48 -8.34
N PHE A 156 -0.37 -6.42 -8.31
CA PHE A 156 0.64 -6.20 -9.37
C PHE A 156 1.75 -7.25 -9.38
N HIS A 157 2.21 -7.73 -8.22
CA HIS A 157 3.15 -8.86 -8.17
C HIS A 157 2.52 -10.13 -8.75
N LEU A 158 1.26 -10.40 -8.43
CA LEU A 158 0.52 -11.55 -8.96
C LEU A 158 0.38 -11.45 -10.47
N TRP A 159 -0.03 -10.31 -11.02
CA TRP A 159 -0.12 -10.10 -12.46
C TRP A 159 1.24 -10.20 -13.15
N ALA A 160 2.31 -9.70 -12.52
CA ALA A 160 3.65 -9.85 -13.05
C ALA A 160 4.10 -11.32 -13.10
N TRP A 161 3.67 -12.13 -12.13
CA TRP A 161 3.93 -13.57 -12.12
C TRP A 161 3.11 -14.30 -13.18
N LEU A 162 1.81 -14.04 -13.25
CA LEU A 162 0.91 -14.65 -14.24
C LEU A 162 1.33 -14.31 -15.68
N ALA A 163 1.79 -13.09 -15.94
CA ALA A 163 2.30 -12.71 -17.25
C ALA A 163 3.59 -13.46 -17.66
N ARG A 164 4.28 -14.11 -16.72
CA ARG A 164 5.51 -14.89 -16.96
C ARG A 164 5.27 -16.40 -17.00
N ALA A 165 4.21 -16.90 -16.39
CA ALA A 165 3.82 -18.30 -16.44
C ALA A 165 3.12 -18.57 -17.78
N ASP A 166 3.90 -18.84 -18.83
CA ASP A 166 3.49 -19.31 -20.17
C ASP A 166 2.21 -18.72 -20.79
N GLY A 167 1.91 -17.46 -20.48
CA GLY A 167 0.91 -16.62 -21.14
C GLY A 167 -0.55 -17.05 -20.92
N TRP A 168 -1.46 -16.21 -21.40
CA TRP A 168 -2.90 -16.44 -21.42
C TRP A 168 -3.35 -17.67 -22.24
N GLY A 169 -2.40 -18.40 -22.84
CA GLY A 169 -2.67 -19.58 -23.68
C GLY A 169 -3.23 -20.78 -22.91
N CYS A 170 -3.10 -20.83 -21.59
CA CYS A 170 -3.69 -21.89 -20.76
C CYS A 170 -5.16 -21.63 -20.37
N TRP A 171 -5.67 -20.40 -20.50
CA TRP A 171 -7.05 -20.04 -20.13
C TRP A 171 -8.01 -19.93 -21.32
N LEU A 172 -7.51 -19.96 -22.56
CA LEU A 172 -8.31 -19.97 -23.79
C LEU A 172 -8.48 -21.39 -24.36
N GLY A 173 -8.34 -22.43 -23.52
CA GLY A 173 -8.67 -23.81 -23.87
C GLY A 173 -10.15 -23.97 -24.17
#